data_AF-A0A417ZEM0-F1
#
_entry.id   AF-A0A417ZEM0-F1
#
_cell.length_a   1.000
_cell.length_b   1.000
_cell.length_c   1.000
_cell.angle_alpha   90.00
_cell.angle_beta   90.00
_cell.angle_gamma   90.00
#
_symmetry.space_group_name_H-M   'P 1'
#
loop_
_entity.id
_entity.type
_entity.pdbx_description
1 polymer ?
#
loop_
_entity_poly.entity_id
_entity_poly.type
_entity_poly.pdbx_seq_one_letter_code
_entity_poly.pdbx_strand_id
1 'polypeptide(L)'
;MAYGNVEDFLMEKVGSPVQKEKVKFPRFKSPFVIQSLTAEKLDDLQKQATRRVMNKKTHQAVPETDQNKLTDLMMVNSVIFPDLNDERLQKSWGVVANPAGVLKKMLSAGEYAELGEHVQALSGFDINDINSLSETAKN
;
A
#
# COMPACT_ATOMS: atom_id res chain seq x y z
N MET A 1 31.37 18.50 14.15
CA MET A 1 30.61 17.27 13.84
C MET A 1 30.69 17.08 12.35
N ALA A 2 31.42 16.06 11.87
CA ALA A 2 31.43 15.75 10.44
C ALA A 2 30.10 15.08 10.10
N TYR A 3 29.31 15.71 9.24
CA TYR A 3 28.16 15.05 8.62
C TYR A 3 28.71 13.95 7.68
N GLY A 4 27.99 12.82 7.53
CA GLY A 4 28.41 11.69 6.69
C GLY A 4 28.60 12.05 5.20
N ASN A 5 29.03 11.07 4.39
CA ASN A 5 29.32 11.31 2.96
C ASN A 5 28.03 11.22 2.12
N VAL A 6 27.87 12.14 1.15
CA VAL A 6 26.75 12.10 0.19
C VAL A 6 26.75 10.82 -0.64
N GLU A 7 27.92 10.21 -0.87
CA GLU A 7 28.06 8.93 -1.56
C GLU A 7 27.24 7.80 -0.91
N ASP A 8 27.02 7.88 0.41
CA ASP A 8 26.24 6.89 1.17
C ASP A 8 24.75 6.89 0.76
N PHE A 9 24.27 7.96 0.11
CA PHE A 9 22.87 8.13 -0.30
C PHE A 9 22.63 7.86 -1.80
N LEU A 10 23.67 7.46 -2.54
CA LEU A 10 23.53 7.17 -3.97
C LEU A 10 22.70 5.89 -4.19
N MET A 11 21.89 5.87 -5.26
CA MET A 11 20.99 4.75 -5.60
C MET A 11 21.70 3.39 -5.63
N GLU A 12 22.93 3.36 -6.16
CA GLU A 12 23.75 2.15 -6.25
C GLU A 12 24.13 1.57 -4.87
N LYS A 13 24.15 2.42 -3.83
CA LYS A 13 24.55 2.06 -2.47
C LYS A 13 23.35 1.74 -1.57
N VAL A 14 22.20 2.39 -1.80
CA VAL A 14 21.00 2.26 -0.96
C VAL A 14 20.02 1.20 -1.51
N GLY A 15 20.09 0.87 -2.80
CA GLY A 15 19.15 -0.06 -3.44
C GLY A 15 17.76 0.53 -3.66
N SER A 16 16.81 -0.30 -4.10
CA SER A 16 15.43 0.14 -4.32
C SER A 16 14.64 0.12 -3.02
N PRO A 17 13.84 1.18 -2.71
CA PRO A 17 12.93 1.15 -1.56
C PRO A 17 11.72 0.22 -1.79
N VAL A 18 11.56 -0.32 -3.01
CA VAL A 18 10.47 -1.24 -3.34
C VAL A 18 10.81 -2.66 -2.90
N GLN A 19 10.18 -3.10 -1.83
CA GLN A 19 10.28 -4.45 -1.29
C GLN A 19 9.07 -5.27 -1.74
N LYS A 20 9.22 -6.60 -1.81
CA LYS A 20 8.13 -7.52 -2.17
C LYS A 20 8.00 -8.61 -1.13
N GLU A 21 6.76 -8.92 -0.78
CA GLU A 21 6.44 -9.95 0.21
C GLU A 21 5.37 -10.89 -0.33
N LYS A 22 5.37 -12.14 0.17
CA LYS A 22 4.34 -13.13 -0.13
C LYS A 22 3.47 -13.35 1.09
N VAL A 23 2.19 -13.00 0.98
CA VAL A 23 1.18 -13.23 2.04
C VAL A 23 0.36 -14.45 1.68
N LYS A 24 0.35 -15.46 2.56
CA LYS A 24 -0.35 -16.74 2.29
C LYS A 24 -1.57 -16.90 3.19
N PHE A 25 -2.74 -16.90 2.56
CA PHE A 25 -4.00 -17.22 3.23
C PHE A 25 -4.34 -18.71 3.11
N PRO A 26 -4.88 -19.37 4.16
CA PRO A 26 -5.20 -20.80 4.13
C PRO A 26 -6.19 -21.20 3.03
N ARG A 27 -7.12 -20.29 2.66
CA ARG A 27 -8.16 -20.53 1.67
C ARG A 27 -7.63 -20.53 0.23
N PHE A 28 -6.48 -19.92 -0.02
CA PHE A 28 -5.92 -19.75 -1.36
C PHE A 28 -4.75 -20.71 -1.58
N LYS A 29 -4.76 -21.40 -2.73
CA LYS A 29 -3.66 -22.31 -3.09
C LYS A 29 -2.35 -21.57 -3.35
N SER A 30 -2.46 -20.36 -3.90
CA SER A 30 -1.32 -19.51 -4.21
C SER A 30 -1.26 -18.35 -3.22
N PRO A 31 -0.05 -17.90 -2.82
CA PRO A 31 0.09 -16.71 -2.01
C PRO A 31 -0.21 -15.45 -2.83
N PHE A 32 -0.63 -14.40 -2.14
CA PHE A 32 -0.66 -13.04 -2.66
C PHE A 32 0.78 -12.51 -2.70
N VAL A 33 1.13 -11.76 -3.73
CA VAL A 33 2.40 -11.03 -3.80
C VAL A 33 2.08 -9.56 -3.65
N ILE A 34 2.64 -8.94 -2.63
CA ILE A 34 2.52 -7.50 -2.39
C ILE A 34 3.86 -6.79 -2.58
N GLN A 35 3.80 -5.48 -2.79
CA GLN A 35 4.96 -4.59 -2.82
C GLN A 35 4.78 -3.40 -1.88
N SER A 36 5.90 -2.85 -1.40
CA SER A 36 5.89 -1.59 -0.68
C SER A 36 5.49 -0.42 -1.58
N LEU A 37 4.90 0.59 -0.96
CA LEU A 37 4.64 1.88 -1.59
C LEU A 37 5.81 2.83 -1.32
N THR A 38 6.30 3.49 -2.37
CA THR A 38 7.24 4.59 -2.21
C THR A 38 6.52 5.84 -1.71
N ALA A 39 7.26 6.78 -1.11
CA ALA A 39 6.71 8.05 -0.66
C ALA A 39 6.05 8.84 -1.80
N GLU A 40 6.66 8.84 -2.99
CA GLU A 40 6.09 9.45 -4.20
C GLU A 40 4.76 8.80 -4.58
N LYS A 41 4.70 7.47 -4.59
CA LYS A 41 3.48 6.75 -4.94
C LYS A 41 2.38 7.03 -3.92
N LEU A 42 2.70 7.05 -2.63
CA LEU A 42 1.74 7.37 -1.58
C LEU A 42 1.16 8.78 -1.76
N ASP A 43 1.99 9.78 -2.03
CA ASP A 43 1.55 11.17 -2.24
C ASP A 43 0.57 11.25 -3.44
N ASP A 44 0.86 10.54 -4.53
CA ASP A 44 -0.05 10.45 -5.67
C ASP A 44 -1.39 9.80 -5.33
N LEU A 45 -1.40 8.74 -4.50
CA LEU A 45 -2.64 8.09 -4.05
C LEU A 45 -3.43 9.00 -3.11
N GLN A 46 -2.76 9.76 -2.23
CA GLN A 46 -3.39 10.75 -1.36
C GLN A 46 -4.05 11.86 -2.18
N LYS A 47 -3.39 12.38 -3.22
CA LYS A 47 -3.97 13.35 -4.15
C LYS A 47 -5.20 12.79 -4.87
N GLN A 48 -5.14 11.54 -5.34
CA GLN A 48 -6.28 10.86 -5.98
C GLN A 48 -7.45 10.62 -5.02
N ALA A 49 -7.17 10.43 -3.73
CA ALA A 49 -8.18 10.29 -2.69
C ALA A 49 -8.72 11.64 -2.18
N THR A 50 -8.03 12.75 -2.46
CA THR A 50 -8.43 14.08 -2.00
C THR A 50 -9.32 14.76 -3.03
N ARG A 51 -10.51 15.18 -2.59
CA ARG A 51 -11.45 15.97 -3.40
C ARG A 51 -11.66 17.34 -2.78
N ARG A 52 -11.96 18.34 -3.60
CA ARG A 52 -12.38 19.66 -3.10
C ARG A 52 -13.88 19.61 -2.82
N VAL A 53 -14.25 19.88 -1.57
CA VAL A 53 -15.64 19.86 -1.13
C VAL A 53 -16.01 21.25 -0.67
N MET A 54 -17.19 21.73 -1.08
CA MET A 54 -17.66 23.05 -0.66
C MET A 54 -18.17 22.98 0.77
N ASN A 55 -17.53 23.73 1.67
CA ASN A 55 -18.00 23.87 3.03
C ASN A 55 -19.32 24.65 3.02
N LYS A 56 -20.42 23.99 3.38
CA LYS A 56 -21.77 24.57 3.37
C LYS A 56 -21.94 25.78 4.29
N LYS A 57 -21.07 25.95 5.29
CA LYS A 57 -21.12 27.08 6.24
C LYS A 57 -20.30 28.28 5.76
N THR A 58 -19.10 28.04 5.23
CA THR A 58 -18.17 29.12 4.85
C THR A 58 -18.17 29.42 3.35
N HIS A 59 -18.86 28.61 2.53
CA HIS A 59 -18.83 28.65 1.06
C HIS A 59 -17.42 28.54 0.45
N GLN A 60 -16.44 28.06 1.22
CA GLN A 60 -15.07 27.86 0.77
C GLN A 60 -14.87 26.41 0.30
N ALA A 61 -14.08 26.24 -0.77
CA ALA A 61 -13.68 24.92 -1.25
C ALA A 61 -12.49 24.40 -0.42
N VAL A 62 -12.77 23.45 0.48
CA VAL A 62 -11.76 22.81 1.34
C VAL A 62 -11.34 21.45 0.77
N PRO A 63 -10.05 21.06 0.87
CA PRO A 63 -9.62 19.72 0.53
C PRO A 63 -10.13 18.73 1.59
N GLU A 64 -10.73 17.63 1.14
CA GLU A 64 -11.19 16.52 1.99
C GLU A 64 -10.63 15.22 1.41
N THR A 65 -9.82 14.52 2.22
CA THR A 65 -9.26 13.21 1.86
C THR A 65 -10.24 12.11 2.20
N ASP A 66 -10.61 11.31 1.21
CA ASP A 66 -11.44 10.13 1.42
C ASP A 66 -10.57 8.96 1.88
N GLN A 67 -10.56 8.70 3.19
CA GLN A 67 -9.70 7.68 3.81
C GLN A 67 -10.01 6.27 3.29
N ASN A 68 -11.27 5.97 3.00
CA ASN A 68 -11.67 4.68 2.45
C ASN A 68 -11.11 4.50 1.05
N LYS A 69 -11.23 5.54 0.21
CA LYS A 69 -10.65 5.54 -1.13
C LYS A 69 -9.13 5.44 -1.10
N LEU A 70 -8.46 6.15 -0.18
CA LEU A 70 -7.01 6.06 -0.03
C LEU A 70 -6.57 4.63 0.31
N THR A 71 -7.26 4.00 1.25
CA THR A 71 -6.98 2.60 1.63
C THR A 71 -7.17 1.67 0.43
N ASP A 72 -8.27 1.80 -0.31
CA ASP A 72 -8.53 1.00 -1.51
C ASP A 72 -7.44 1.18 -2.57
N LEU A 73 -7.00 2.42 -2.78
CA LEU A 73 -5.93 2.77 -3.70
C LEU A 73 -4.60 2.16 -3.27
N MET A 74 -4.26 2.21 -1.98
CA MET A 74 -3.06 1.59 -1.43
C MET A 74 -3.08 0.08 -1.66
N MET A 75 -4.18 -0.60 -1.33
CA MET A 75 -4.31 -2.05 -1.52
C MET A 75 -4.15 -2.46 -2.98
N VAL A 76 -4.82 -1.77 -3.90
CA VAL A 76 -4.75 -2.08 -5.34
C VAL A 76 -3.36 -1.86 -5.91
N ASN A 77 -2.64 -0.82 -5.48
CA ASN A 77 -1.29 -0.55 -5.97
C ASN A 77 -0.22 -1.42 -5.32
N SER A 78 -0.53 -2.01 -4.16
CA SER A 78 0.39 -2.87 -3.43
C SER A 78 0.26 -4.33 -3.83
N VAL A 79 -0.92 -4.81 -4.23
CA VAL A 79 -1.10 -6.20 -4.69
C VAL A 79 -0.62 -6.36 -6.14
N ILE A 80 0.48 -7.10 -6.32
CA ILE A 80 1.03 -7.49 -7.63
C ILE A 80 0.37 -8.76 -8.15
N PHE A 81 0.16 -9.75 -7.27
CA PHE A 81 -0.44 -11.03 -7.62
C PHE A 81 -1.49 -11.43 -6.59
N PRO A 82 -2.70 -11.85 -7.00
CA PRO A 82 -3.19 -11.93 -8.39
C PRO A 82 -3.35 -10.55 -9.05
N ASP A 83 -3.25 -10.48 -10.38
CA ASP A 83 -3.50 -9.23 -11.12
C ASP A 83 -4.99 -8.87 -11.02
N LEU A 84 -5.28 -7.81 -10.28
CA LEU A 84 -6.65 -7.35 -10.02
C LEU A 84 -7.31 -6.72 -11.26
N ASN A 85 -6.52 -6.39 -12.29
CA ASN A 85 -7.02 -5.92 -13.57
C ASN A 85 -7.33 -7.05 -14.56
N ASP A 86 -7.03 -8.31 -14.20
CA ASP A 86 -7.33 -9.44 -15.06
C ASP A 86 -8.85 -9.57 -15.28
N GLU A 87 -9.26 -9.58 -16.54
CA GLU A 87 -10.67 -9.64 -16.92
C GLU A 87 -11.36 -10.91 -16.43
N ARG A 88 -10.66 -12.06 -16.42
CA ARG A 88 -11.24 -13.34 -16.01
C ARG A 88 -11.49 -13.34 -14.52
N LEU A 89 -10.56 -12.79 -13.74
CA LEU A 89 -10.71 -12.58 -12.31
C LEU A 89 -11.89 -11.65 -12.01
N GLN A 90 -11.92 -10.48 -12.65
CA GLN A 90 -13.00 -9.50 -12.52
C GLN A 90 -14.38 -10.09 -12.84
N LYS A 91 -14.49 -10.79 -13.99
CA LYS A 91 -15.72 -11.47 -14.41
C LYS A 91 -16.14 -12.56 -13.42
N SER A 92 -15.19 -13.35 -12.89
CA SER A 92 -15.47 -14.40 -11.90
C SER A 92 -16.08 -13.86 -10.61
N TRP A 93 -15.70 -12.64 -10.19
CA TRP A 93 -16.22 -12.01 -8.97
C TRP A 93 -17.40 -11.06 -9.24
N GLY A 94 -17.83 -10.94 -10.51
CA GLY A 94 -18.92 -10.04 -10.91
C GLY A 94 -18.59 -8.58 -10.59
N VAL A 95 -17.35 -8.16 -10.80
CA VAL A 95 -16.88 -6.79 -10.57
C VAL A 95 -16.16 -6.33 -11.83
N VAL A 96 -16.68 -5.30 -12.49
CA VAL A 96 -16.10 -4.78 -13.73
C VAL A 96 -15.36 -3.48 -13.45
N ALA A 97 -14.12 -3.37 -13.93
CA ALA A 97 -13.29 -2.17 -13.84
C ALA A 97 -13.14 -1.61 -12.41
N ASN A 98 -13.21 -2.48 -11.40
CA ASN A 98 -13.05 -2.09 -9.99
C ASN A 98 -12.14 -3.08 -9.24
N PRO A 99 -10.82 -2.92 -9.36
CA PRO A 99 -9.83 -3.76 -8.68
C PRO A 99 -10.00 -3.84 -7.16
N ALA A 100 -10.33 -2.72 -6.50
CA ALA A 100 -10.56 -2.68 -5.06
C ALA A 100 -11.80 -3.49 -4.66
N GLY A 101 -12.85 -3.41 -5.48
CA GLY A 101 -14.07 -4.21 -5.32
C GLY A 101 -13.81 -5.71 -5.49
N VAL A 102 -12.90 -6.11 -6.39
CA VAL A 102 -12.48 -7.51 -6.52
C VAL A 102 -11.84 -8.00 -5.23
N LEU A 103 -10.87 -7.25 -4.68
CA LEU A 103 -10.24 -7.61 -3.40
C LEU A 103 -11.25 -7.72 -2.27
N LYS A 104 -12.16 -6.74 -2.13
CA LYS A 104 -13.18 -6.72 -1.08
C LYS A 104 -14.21 -7.85 -1.18
N LYS A 105 -14.51 -8.33 -2.40
CA LYS A 105 -15.37 -9.50 -2.58
C LYS A 105 -14.61 -10.81 -2.42
N MET A 106 -13.33 -10.82 -2.77
CA MET A 106 -12.49 -12.00 -2.74
C MET A 106 -12.10 -12.35 -1.31
N LEU A 107 -11.67 -11.37 -0.52
CA LEU A 107 -11.16 -11.55 0.85
C LEU A 107 -12.29 -11.38 1.87
N SER A 108 -12.24 -12.16 2.95
CA SER A 108 -13.02 -11.88 4.15
C SER A 108 -12.52 -10.59 4.82
N ALA A 109 -13.34 -9.99 5.69
CA ALA A 109 -12.95 -8.76 6.39
C ALA A 109 -11.64 -8.91 7.18
N GLY A 110 -11.40 -10.09 7.78
CA GLY A 110 -10.16 -10.40 8.48
C GLY A 110 -8.96 -10.52 7.53
N GLU A 111 -9.09 -11.28 6.44
CA GLU A 111 -8.01 -11.42 5.44
C GLU A 111 -7.69 -10.08 4.75
N TYR A 112 -8.69 -9.22 4.53
CA TYR A 112 -8.48 -7.88 3.97
C TYR A 112 -7.71 -6.97 4.94
N ALA A 113 -8.06 -7.02 6.23
CA ALA A 113 -7.36 -6.28 7.27
C ALA A 113 -5.90 -6.76 7.41
N GLU A 114 -5.69 -8.08 7.50
CA GLU A 114 -4.37 -8.71 7.56
C GLU A 114 -3.51 -8.33 6.35
N LEU A 115 -4.05 -8.41 5.12
CA LEU A 115 -3.33 -7.97 3.93
C LEU A 115 -2.95 -6.48 4.00
N GLY A 116 -3.83 -5.64 4.55
CA GLY A 116 -3.59 -4.21 4.73
C GLY A 116 -2.51 -3.90 5.77
N GLU A 117 -2.40 -4.71 6.82
CA GLU A 117 -1.32 -4.63 7.81
C GLU A 117 0.02 -4.99 7.16
N HIS A 118 0.08 -6.09 6.40
CA HIS A 118 1.29 -6.45 5.65
C HIS A 118 1.72 -5.35 4.66
N VAL A 119 0.78 -4.74 3.93
CA VAL A 119 1.08 -3.63 3.01
C VAL A 119 1.66 -2.42 3.75
N GLN A 120 1.11 -2.08 4.92
CA GLN A 120 1.58 -0.96 5.73
C GLN A 120 2.96 -1.23 6.32
N ALA A 121 3.17 -2.42 6.89
CA ALA A 121 4.46 -2.85 7.43
C ALA A 121 5.55 -2.84 6.35
N LEU A 122 5.26 -3.44 5.18
CA LEU A 122 6.18 -3.49 4.05
C LEU A 122 6.53 -2.09 3.51
N SER A 123 5.61 -1.15 3.62
CA SER A 123 5.82 0.25 3.21
C SER A 123 6.49 1.12 4.29
N GLY A 124 6.88 0.54 5.43
CA GLY A 124 7.56 1.26 6.50
C GLY A 124 6.65 2.15 7.35
N PHE A 125 5.33 1.90 7.36
CA PHE A 125 4.40 2.56 8.28
C PHE A 125 4.32 1.87 9.65
N ASP A 126 5.12 0.81 9.88
CA ASP A 126 5.01 0.06 11.12
C ASP A 126 5.37 0.95 12.32
N ILE A 127 4.39 1.12 13.19
CA ILE A 127 4.46 1.90 14.43
C ILE A 127 5.35 1.16 15.45
N ASN A 128 5.66 -0.13 15.19
CA ASN A 128 6.45 -0.97 16.09
C ASN A 128 7.94 -1.07 15.72
N ASP A 129 8.37 -0.56 14.55
CA ASP A 129 9.75 -0.72 14.04
C ASP A 129 10.77 0.27 14.61
N ILE A 130 10.38 1.09 15.61
CA ILE A 130 11.35 1.83 16.42
C ILE A 130 12.18 0.86 17.29
N ASN A 131 11.69 -0.36 17.57
CA ASN A 131 12.36 -1.29 18.48
C ASN A 131 13.16 -2.44 17.81
N SER A 132 13.05 -2.67 16.50
CA SER A 132 13.70 -3.84 15.86
C SER A 132 15.01 -3.53 15.10
N LEU A 133 15.26 -2.25 14.77
CA LEU A 133 16.40 -1.82 13.94
C LEU A 133 17.78 -1.80 14.64
N SER A 134 17.93 -2.40 15.83
CA SER A 134 19.17 -2.32 16.62
C SER A 134 20.01 -3.60 16.77
N GLU A 135 19.61 -4.78 16.29
CA GLU A 135 20.30 -6.04 16.69
C GLU A 135 20.89 -6.98 15.62
N THR A 136 20.95 -6.63 14.33
CA THR A 136 21.51 -7.58 13.32
C THR A 136 22.56 -6.98 12.38
N ALA A 137 23.50 -6.20 12.92
CA ALA A 137 24.72 -5.80 12.21
C ALA A 137 26.02 -6.22 12.93
N LYS A 138 26.01 -7.31 13.69
CA LYS A 138 27.23 -7.97 14.21
C LYS A 138 27.06 -9.50 14.28
N ASN A 139 27.42 -10.17 13.20
CA ASN A 139 28.05 -11.49 13.21
C ASN A 139 28.92 -11.64 11.97
#